data_AF-A0A945G3Q2-F1
#
_entry.id   AF-A0A945G3Q2-F1
#
_cell.length_a   1.000
_cell.length_b   1.000
_cell.length_c   1.000
_cell.angle_alpha   90.00
_cell.angle_beta   90.00
_cell.angle_gamma   90.00
#
_symmetry.space_group_name_H-M   'P 1'
#
loop_
_entity.id
_entity.type
_entity.pdbx_description
1 polymer ?
#
loop_
_entity_poly.entity_id
_entity_poly.type
_entity_poly.pdbx_seq_one_letter_code
_entity_poly.pdbx_strand_id
1 'polypeptide(L)' 'MKKNTIITAAAIVLFLAGISHLVRIYKDWDIEIISKSSETIWEIPLWGSFISTIITLFLAYNLVKMKKKR' A
#
# COMPACT_ATOMS: atom_id res chain seq x y z
N MET A 1 -21.01 -4.23 -13.69
CA MET A 1 -19.69 -4.90 -13.84
C MET A 1 -19.73 -6.23 -13.10
N LYS A 2 -19.14 -7.31 -13.65
CA LYS A 2 -19.09 -8.61 -12.96
C LYS A 2 -18.30 -8.45 -11.65
N LYS A 3 -18.85 -8.95 -10.53
CA LYS A 3 -18.28 -8.81 -9.17
C LYS A 3 -16.80 -9.23 -9.09
N ASN A 4 -16.41 -10.24 -9.86
CA ASN A 4 -15.02 -10.72 -9.92
C ASN A 4 -14.06 -9.66 -10.48
N THR A 5 -14.48 -8.87 -11.46
CA THR A 5 -13.65 -7.81 -12.06
C THR A 5 -13.30 -6.73 -11.04
N ILE A 6 -14.26 -6.34 -10.19
CA ILE A 6 -14.04 -5.33 -9.15
C ILE A 6 -13.03 -5.83 -8.11
N ILE A 7 -13.18 -7.09 -7.68
CA ILE A 7 -12.26 -7.71 -6.70
C ILE A 7 -10.85 -7.82 -7.28
N THR A 8 -10.72 -8.23 -8.53
CA THR A 8 -9.40 -8.32 -9.20
C THR A 8 -8.75 -6.95 -9.34
N ALA A 9 -9.50 -5.92 -9.75
CA ALA A 9 -8.96 -4.57 -9.86
C ALA A 9 -8.50 -4.02 -8.50
N ALA A 10 -9.31 -4.20 -7.45
CA ALA A 10 -8.94 -3.80 -6.08
C ALA A 10 -7.68 -4.53 -5.60
N ALA A 11 -7.55 -5.82 -5.89
CA ALA A 11 -6.35 -6.59 -5.54
C ALA A 11 -5.09 -6.07 -6.23
N ILE A 12 -5.17 -5.72 -7.51
CA ILE A 12 -4.04 -5.13 -8.26
C ILE A 12 -3.65 -3.78 -7.67
N VAL A 13 -4.61 -2.90 -7.38
CA VAL A 13 -4.35 -1.58 -6.77
C VAL A 13 -3.69 -1.73 -5.40
N LEU A 14 -4.20 -2.63 -4.55
CA LEU A 14 -3.61 -2.91 -3.24
C LEU A 14 -2.19 -3.49 -3.35
N PHE A 15 -1.94 -4.35 -4.34
CA PHE A 15 -0.63 -4.92 -4.59
C PHE A 15 0.40 -3.85 -5.00
N LEU A 16 0.03 -2.97 -5.93
CA LEU A 16 0.87 -1.85 -6.36
C LEU A 16 1.14 -0.87 -5.21
N ALA A 17 0.12 -0.57 -4.40
CA ALA A 17 0.29 0.26 -3.21
C ALA A 17 1.29 -0.37 -2.22
N GLY A 18 1.17 -1.69 -1.96
CA GLY A 18 2.10 -2.41 -1.10
C GLY A 18 3.55 -2.36 -1.60
N ILE A 19 3.77 -2.56 -2.90
CA ILE A 19 5.11 -2.43 -3.50
C ILE A 19 5.64 -1.00 -3.36
N SER A 20 4.80 0.01 -3.60
CA SER A 20 5.20 1.41 -3.48
C SER A 20 5.68 1.74 -2.06
N HIS A 21 4.96 1.27 -1.03
CA HIS A 21 5.38 1.44 0.36
C HIS A 21 6.68 0.68 0.70
N LEU A 22 6.89 -0.51 0.14
CA LEU A 22 8.15 -1.25 0.30
C LEU A 22 9.33 -0.52 -0.33
N VAL A 23 9.17 -0.01 -1.56
CA VAL A 23 10.19 0.79 -2.24
C VAL A 23 10.50 2.04 -1.44
N ARG A 24 9.47 2.69 -0.91
CA ARG A 24 9.60 3.88 -0.06
C ARG A 24 10.43 3.61 1.20
N ILE A 25 10.14 2.51 1.90
CA ILE A 25 10.92 2.09 3.08
C ILE A 25 12.36 1.77 2.69
N TYR A 26 12.58 1.03 1.60
CA TYR A 26 13.93 0.58 1.22
C TYR A 26 14.84 1.72 0.75
N LYS A 27 14.27 2.75 0.12
CA LYS A 27 15.01 3.88 -0.44
C LYS A 27 15.03 5.11 0.46
N ASP A 28 14.42 5.05 1.65
CA ASP A 28 14.07 6.23 2.46
C ASP A 28 13.50 7.35 1.57
N TRP A 29 12.56 6.97 0.70
CA TRP A 29 12.00 7.91 -0.25
C TRP A 29 11.09 8.90 0.49
N ASP A 30 11.59 10.11 0.67
CA ASP A 30 10.83 11.17 1.29
C ASP A 30 9.76 11.72 0.35
N ILE A 31 8.54 11.83 0.85
CA ILE A 31 7.40 12.31 0.07
C ILE A 31 6.92 13.59 0.73
N GLU A 32 7.24 14.69 0.08
CA GLU A 32 6.80 16.03 0.44
C GLU A 32 5.58 16.42 -0.42
N ILE A 33 4.49 16.79 0.23
CA ILE A 33 3.33 17.38 -0.41
C ILE A 33 3.46 18.89 -0.29
N ILE A 34 3.83 19.54 -1.40
CA ILE A 34 3.94 20.99 -1.49
C ILE A 34 2.56 21.56 -1.82
N SER A 35 1.93 22.23 -0.84
CA SER A 35 0.70 22.99 -1.10
C SER A 35 1.05 24.32 -1.76
N LYS A 36 0.40 24.65 -2.89
CA LYS A 36 0.58 25.96 -3.54
C LYS A 36 -0.16 27.10 -2.82
N SER A 37 -1.13 26.81 -1.97
CA SER A 37 -1.97 27.85 -1.33
C SER A 37 -1.52 28.22 0.08
N SER A 38 -0.53 27.51 0.60
CA SER A 38 -0.03 27.61 1.97
C SER A 38 1.42 27.19 1.87
N GLU A 39 2.36 28.03 2.29
CA GLU A 39 3.81 27.75 2.30
C GLU A 39 4.20 26.59 3.26
N THR A 40 3.28 25.66 3.54
CA THR A 40 3.49 24.48 4.35
C THR A 40 3.82 23.29 3.46
N ILE A 41 5.00 22.74 3.71
CA ILE A 41 5.43 21.45 3.20
C ILE A 41 4.90 20.39 4.17
N TRP A 42 4.11 19.45 3.65
CA TRP A 42 3.63 18.31 4.44
C TRP A 42 4.44 17.07 4.09
N GLU A 43 5.28 16.65 5.02
CA GLU A 43 6.01 15.39 4.91
C GLU A 43 5.08 14.24 5.29
N ILE A 44 4.94 13.27 4.39
CA ILE A 44 4.28 12.02 4.77
C ILE A 44 5.27 11.27 5.66
N PRO A 45 4.92 10.86 6.88
CA PRO A 45 5.88 10.16 7.72
C PRO A 45 6.18 8.75 7.20
N LEU A 46 7.42 8.29 7.38
CA LEU A 46 7.87 6.97 6.93
C LEU A 46 7.13 5.83 7.67
N TRP A 47 6.79 6.02 8.95
CA TRP A 47 6.07 5.03 9.78
C TRP A 47 4.73 4.60 9.19
N GLY A 48 4.04 5.48 8.45
CA GLY A 48 2.79 5.15 7.76
C GLY A 48 2.98 4.06 6.68
N SER A 49 4.16 4.01 6.04
CA SER A 49 4.48 2.98 5.05
C SER A 49 4.70 1.61 5.69
N PHE A 50 5.24 1.57 6.91
CA PHE A 50 5.41 0.31 7.65
C PHE A 50 4.05 -0.32 8.00
N ILE A 51 3.09 0.49 8.45
CA ILE A 51 1.73 0.01 8.75
C ILE A 51 1.07 -0.57 7.49
N SER A 52 1.15 0.18 6.38
CA SER A 52 0.59 -0.28 5.09
C SER A 52 1.20 -1.61 4.66
N THR A 53 2.53 -1.72 4.73
CA THR A 53 3.27 -2.95 4.40
C THR A 53 2.84 -4.14 5.28
N ILE A 54 2.72 -3.94 6.61
CA ILE A 54 2.30 -4.99 7.54
C ILE A 54 0.89 -5.49 7.21
N ILE A 55 -0.04 -4.59 6.93
CA ILE A 55 -1.42 -4.95 6.57
C ILE A 55 -1.44 -5.75 5.26
N THR A 56 -0.69 -5.30 4.25
CA THR A 56 -0.59 -6.02 2.97
C THR A 56 0.00 -7.42 3.16
N LEU A 57 1.07 -7.56 3.95
CA LEU A 57 1.70 -8.85 4.24
C LEU A 57 0.74 -9.79 4.99
N PHE A 58 0.04 -9.26 5.99
CA PHE A 58 -0.95 -10.02 6.76
C PHE A 58 -2.09 -10.52 5.86
N LEU A 59 -2.60 -9.68 4.96
CA LEU A 59 -3.63 -10.09 4.00
C LEU A 59 -3.12 -11.19 3.07
N ALA A 60 -1.92 -11.01 2.51
CA ALA A 60 -1.29 -11.99 1.62
C ALA A 60 -1.10 -13.35 2.32
N TYR A 61 -0.60 -13.34 3.56
CA TYR A 61 -0.44 -14.54 4.37
C TYR A 61 -1.78 -15.26 4.59
N ASN A 62 -2.84 -14.53 4.94
CA ASN A 62 -4.16 -15.13 5.13
C ASN A 62 -4.73 -15.73 3.84
N LEU A 63 -4.55 -15.08 2.70
CA LEU A 63 -4.97 -15.61 1.40
C LEU A 63 -4.24 -16.92 1.05
N VAL A 64 -2.92 -16.97 1.26
CA VAL A 64 -2.13 -18.19 1.05
C VAL A 64 -2.57 -19.30 2.00
N LYS A 65 -2.80 -18.97 3.27
CA LYS A 65 -3.31 -19.92 4.29
C LYS A 65 -4.68 -20.48 3.92
N MET A 66 -5.58 -19.66 3.37
CA MET A 66 -6.89 -20.10 2.90
C MET A 66 -6.79 -21.03 1.69
N LYS A 67 -5.89 -20.75 0.75
CA LYS A 67 -5.63 -21.65 -0.39
C LYS A 67 -5.10 -23.01 0.04
N LYS A 68 -4.24 -23.07 1.06
CA LYS A 68 -3.67 -24.33 1.56
C LYS A 68 -4.68 -25.23 2.30
N LYS A 69 -5.81 -24.66 2.75
CA LYS A 69 -6.89 -25.39 3.42
C LYS A 69 -7.98 -25.93 2.47
N ARG A 70 -7.94 -25.57 1.19
CA ARG A 70 -8.80 -26.12 0.13
C ARG A 70 -8.05 -27.20 -0.63
#